data_AF-A0AAV0RCT4-F1
#
_entry.id   AF-A0AAV0RCT4-F1
#
_cell.length_a   1.000
_cell.length_b   1.000
_cell.length_c   1.000
_cell.angle_alpha   90.00
_cell.angle_beta   90.00
_cell.angle_gamma   90.00
#
_symmetry.space_group_name_H-M   'P 1'
#
loop_
_entity.id
_entity.type
_entity.pdbx_description
1 polymer ?
#
loop_
_entity_poly.entity_id
_entity_poly.type
_entity_poly.pdbx_seq_one_letter_code
_entity_poly.pdbx_strand_id
1 'polypeptide(L)'
;MCQYIPTEFVKNYRSRLGSSATLKVANGDTWEVELVTDDDGLIWLVKGWEDFTNHHSLKQGDILVFRLDQNSLFQVMIFEPSASEKNYRCKDVNDLGKLLNDIKVEEECDAGKEKGSGTFEKIGNLTGHCIFFSSVEQKVLNMKD
;
A
#
# COMPACT_ATOMS: atom_id res chain seq x y z
N MET A 1 11.01 4.25 9.11
CA MET A 1 9.64 4.54 8.60
C MET A 1 8.74 3.41 9.07
N CYS A 2 7.51 3.69 9.48
CA CYS A 2 6.63 2.66 10.06
C CYS A 2 5.43 2.42 9.14
N GLN A 3 5.08 1.17 8.90
CA GLN A 3 3.92 0.81 8.09
C GLN A 3 3.07 -0.23 8.82
N TYR A 4 1.78 0.03 8.95
CA TYR A 4 0.80 -0.92 9.47
C TYR A 4 -0.29 -1.19 8.43
N ILE A 5 -0.96 -2.33 8.54
CA ILE A 5 -2.09 -2.69 7.69
C ILE A 5 -3.36 -2.08 8.31
N PRO A 6 -4.16 -1.30 7.56
CA PRO A 6 -5.37 -0.68 8.09
C PRO A 6 -6.31 -1.70 8.72
N THR A 7 -6.87 -1.37 9.88
CA THR A 7 -7.72 -2.29 10.66
C THR A 7 -8.93 -2.79 9.87
N GLU A 8 -9.55 -1.94 9.04
CA GLU A 8 -10.66 -2.34 8.16
C GLU A 8 -10.23 -3.37 7.11
N PHE A 9 -9.00 -3.27 6.58
CA PHE A 9 -8.44 -4.28 5.69
C PHE A 9 -8.22 -5.59 6.44
N VAL A 10 -7.63 -5.53 7.64
CA VAL A 10 -7.39 -6.71 8.48
C VAL A 10 -8.71 -7.41 8.81
N LYS A 11 -9.78 -6.69 9.17
CA LYS A 11 -11.10 -7.28 9.45
C LYS A 11 -11.62 -8.18 8.31
N ASN A 12 -11.42 -7.75 7.07
CA ASN A 12 -11.91 -8.47 5.90
C ASN A 12 -10.97 -9.60 5.43
N TYR A 13 -9.66 -9.47 5.68
CA TYR A 13 -8.66 -10.36 5.07
C TYR A 13 -7.72 -11.05 6.08
N ARG A 14 -7.99 -11.00 7.40
CA ARG A 14 -7.10 -11.55 8.45
C ARG A 14 -6.68 -12.99 8.20
N SER A 15 -7.59 -13.84 7.72
CA SER A 15 -7.35 -15.26 7.45
C SER A 15 -6.35 -15.50 6.32
N ARG A 16 -6.11 -14.49 5.48
CA ARG A 16 -5.13 -14.51 4.39
C ARG A 16 -3.77 -13.94 4.80
N LEU A 17 -3.64 -13.41 6.03
CA LEU A 17 -2.40 -12.85 6.57
C LEU A 17 -1.71 -13.86 7.50
N GLY A 18 -0.48 -14.22 7.18
CA GLY A 18 0.41 -15.05 8.00
C GLY A 18 1.22 -14.23 9.00
N SER A 19 2.30 -14.82 9.49
CA SER A 19 3.33 -14.14 10.30
C SER A 19 4.32 -13.34 9.45
N SER A 20 4.36 -13.58 8.14
CA SER A 20 5.12 -12.80 7.17
C SER A 20 4.27 -12.55 5.92
N ALA A 21 4.69 -11.59 5.11
CA ALA A 21 4.12 -11.29 3.81
C ALA A 21 5.21 -11.07 2.75
N THR A 22 4.89 -11.38 1.51
CA THR A 22 5.71 -11.07 0.35
C THR A 22 5.18 -9.81 -0.31
N LEU A 23 6.03 -8.80 -0.46
CA LEU A 23 5.78 -7.60 -1.25
C LEU A 23 6.38 -7.81 -2.64
N LYS A 24 5.55 -7.77 -3.68
CA LYS A 24 5.98 -7.82 -5.07
C LYS A 24 5.75 -6.46 -5.73
N VAL A 25 6.77 -5.89 -6.34
CA VAL A 25 6.70 -4.62 -7.07
C VAL A 25 6.59 -4.85 -8.57
N ALA A 26 6.27 -3.79 -9.33
CA ALA A 26 5.98 -3.87 -10.77
C ALA A 26 7.11 -4.48 -11.61
N ASN A 27 8.38 -4.30 -11.20
CA ASN A 27 9.53 -4.88 -11.90
C ASN A 27 9.72 -6.38 -11.65
N GLY A 28 8.85 -7.00 -10.85
CA GLY A 28 8.88 -8.42 -10.49
C GLY A 28 9.68 -8.75 -9.24
N ASP A 29 10.42 -7.79 -8.68
CA ASP A 29 11.20 -8.00 -7.46
C ASP A 29 10.28 -8.26 -6.27
N THR A 30 10.76 -9.11 -5.36
CA THR A 30 9.99 -9.56 -4.20
C THR A 30 10.76 -9.39 -2.91
N TRP A 31 10.06 -9.00 -1.85
CA TRP A 31 10.61 -8.72 -0.53
C TRP A 31 9.78 -9.43 0.53
N GLU A 32 10.43 -10.19 1.41
CA GLU A 32 9.74 -10.77 2.56
C GLU A 32 9.76 -9.76 3.72
N VAL A 33 8.59 -9.55 4.32
CA VAL A 33 8.43 -8.70 5.50
C VAL A 33 7.72 -9.45 6.62
N GLU A 34 8.16 -9.25 7.86
CA GLU A 34 7.51 -9.84 9.03
C GLU A 34 6.30 -9.00 9.45
N LEU A 35 5.22 -9.68 9.87
CA LEU A 35 3.98 -9.08 10.36
C LEU A 35 3.87 -9.27 11.87
N VAL A 36 3.92 -8.18 12.63
CA VAL A 36 3.80 -8.20 14.10
C VAL A 36 2.56 -7.45 14.53
N THR A 37 1.78 -8.03 15.43
CA THR A 37 0.62 -7.37 16.07
C THR A 37 1.08 -6.69 17.35
N ASP A 38 0.79 -5.40 17.51
CA ASP A 38 1.06 -4.67 18.76
C ASP A 38 -0.08 -4.84 19.79
N ASP A 39 0.09 -4.22 20.96
CA ASP A 39 -0.88 -4.30 22.06
C ASP A 39 -2.24 -3.65 21.72
N ASP A 40 -2.27 -2.74 20.74
CA ASP A 40 -3.48 -2.09 20.24
C ASP A 40 -4.16 -2.93 19.12
N GLY A 41 -3.57 -4.06 18.74
CA GLY A 41 -4.09 -4.95 17.70
C GLY A 41 -3.76 -4.51 16.27
N LEU A 42 -2.87 -3.54 16.08
CA LEU A 42 -2.40 -3.11 14.77
C LEU A 42 -1.34 -4.09 14.23
N ILE A 43 -1.44 -4.44 12.95
CA ILE A 43 -0.46 -5.32 12.29
C ILE A 43 0.58 -4.47 11.57
N TRP A 44 1.83 -4.55 12.01
CA TRP A 44 2.97 -3.80 11.49
C TRP A 44 3.83 -4.63 10.54
N LEU A 45 4.33 -4.01 9.48
CA LEU A 45 5.41 -4.52 8.66
C LEU A 45 6.73 -4.10 9.35
N VAL A 46 7.47 -5.09 9.85
CA VAL A 46 8.67 -4.83 10.67
C VAL A 46 9.94 -5.26 9.96
N LYS A 47 10.45 -6.47 10.22
CA LYS A 47 11.68 -6.98 9.61
C LYS A 47 11.51 -7.04 8.09
N GLY A 48 12.51 -6.61 7.33
CA GLY A 48 12.47 -6.52 5.87
C GLY A 48 11.80 -5.25 5.32
N TRP A 49 10.98 -4.55 6.11
CA TRP A 49 10.34 -3.30 5.67
C TRP A 49 11.37 -2.18 5.47
N GLU A 50 12.32 -2.04 6.39
CA GLU A 50 13.37 -1.03 6.27
C GLU A 50 14.22 -1.23 5.01
N ASP A 51 14.62 -2.47 4.72
CA ASP A 51 15.39 -2.80 3.52
C ASP A 51 14.60 -2.49 2.24
N PHE A 52 13.31 -2.85 2.21
CA PHE A 52 12.40 -2.50 1.12
C PHE A 52 12.34 -0.98 0.91
N THR A 53 12.14 -0.22 1.98
CA THR A 53 12.04 1.24 1.91
C THR A 53 13.33 1.90 1.44
N ASN A 54 14.48 1.41 1.91
CA ASN A 54 15.80 1.92 1.53
C ASN A 54 16.11 1.60 0.07
N HIS A 55 15.84 0.37 -0.37
CA HIS A 55 16.07 -0.05 -1.75
C HIS A 55 15.26 0.78 -2.75
N HIS A 56 13.97 0.99 -2.46
CA HIS A 56 13.09 1.79 -3.32
C HIS A 56 13.20 3.30 -3.06
N SER A 57 14.16 3.73 -2.22
CA SER A 57 14.39 5.14 -1.85
C SER A 57 13.09 5.84 -1.43
N LEU A 58 12.25 5.15 -0.66
CA LEU A 58 10.96 5.67 -0.21
C LEU A 58 11.18 6.88 0.69
N LYS A 59 10.39 7.93 0.46
CA LYS A 59 10.44 9.17 1.22
C LYS A 59 9.10 9.45 1.87
N GLN A 60 9.12 10.32 2.86
CA GLN A 60 7.90 10.85 3.45
C GLN A 60 7.01 11.46 2.37
N GLY A 61 5.74 11.08 2.36
CA GLY A 61 4.76 11.53 1.37
C GLY A 61 4.73 10.70 0.07
N ASP A 62 5.64 9.73 -0.11
CA ASP A 62 5.44 8.71 -1.14
C ASP A 62 4.14 7.94 -0.82
N ILE A 63 3.38 7.62 -1.87
CA ILE A 63 2.10 6.93 -1.77
C ILE A 63 2.29 5.49 -2.21
N LEU A 64 1.88 4.55 -1.36
CA LEU A 64 1.91 3.13 -1.67
C LEU A 64 0.50 2.59 -1.82
N VAL A 65 0.31 1.74 -2.83
CA VAL A 65 -0.93 1.02 -3.05
C VAL A 65 -0.64 -0.47 -2.93
N PHE A 66 -1.27 -1.11 -1.95
CA PHE A 66 -1.14 -2.53 -1.68
C PHE A 66 -2.35 -3.25 -2.22
N ARG A 67 -2.14 -4.32 -2.99
CA ARG A 67 -3.20 -5.28 -3.37
C ARG A 67 -2.84 -6.69 -2.96
N LEU A 68 -3.73 -7.35 -2.22
CA LEU A 68 -3.55 -8.72 -1.76
C LEU A 68 -4.06 -9.72 -2.82
N ASP A 69 -3.16 -10.19 -3.67
CA ASP A 69 -3.48 -11.13 -4.76
C ASP A 69 -3.69 -12.56 -4.24
N GLN A 70 -2.88 -13.00 -3.28
CA GLN A 70 -2.93 -14.36 -2.73
C GLN A 70 -2.81 -14.31 -1.21
N ASN A 71 -2.58 -15.44 -0.54
CA ASN A 71 -2.34 -15.44 0.90
C ASN A 71 -1.00 -14.78 1.17
N SER A 72 -1.03 -13.67 1.90
CA SER A 72 0.14 -12.89 2.32
C SER A 72 1.04 -12.42 1.17
N LEU A 73 0.53 -12.37 -0.07
CA LEU A 73 1.24 -11.81 -1.22
C LEU A 73 0.58 -10.48 -1.61
N PHE A 74 1.30 -9.39 -1.39
CA PHE A 74 0.89 -8.06 -1.79
C PHE A 74 1.62 -7.63 -3.06
N GLN A 75 0.88 -7.20 -4.08
CA GLN A 75 1.44 -6.31 -5.10
C GLN A 75 1.52 -4.91 -4.52
N VAL A 76 2.65 -4.24 -4.73
CA VAL A 76 2.90 -2.89 -4.23
C VAL A 76 3.22 -1.99 -5.41
N MET A 77 2.41 -0.94 -5.58
CA MET A 77 2.72 0.18 -6.47
C MET A 77 3.21 1.35 -5.63
N ILE A 78 4.22 2.05 -6.14
CA ILE A 78 4.90 3.12 -5.43
C ILE A 78 4.81 4.37 -6.30
N PHE A 79 4.19 5.41 -5.76
CA PHE A 79 4.03 6.70 -6.40
C PHE A 79 4.80 7.76 -5.60
N GLU A 80 5.42 8.67 -6.32
CA GLU A 80 5.93 9.90 -5.75
C GLU A 80 4.77 10.76 -5.22
N PRO A 81 5.04 11.77 -4.37
CA PRO A 81 4.00 12.64 -3.82
C PRO A 81 3.18 13.38 -4.90
N SER A 82 3.74 13.53 -6.10
CA SER A 82 3.08 14.07 -7.29
C SER A 82 2.05 13.11 -7.93
N ALA A 83 1.81 11.94 -7.32
CA ALA A 83 1.05 10.82 -7.88
C ALA A 83 1.63 10.25 -9.18
N SER A 84 2.89 10.60 -9.50
CA SER A 84 3.62 9.98 -10.60
C SER A 84 4.19 8.64 -10.12
N GLU A 85 4.03 7.58 -10.91
CA GLU A 85 4.61 6.30 -10.56
C GLU A 85 6.14 6.39 -10.54
N LYS A 86 6.75 5.84 -9.49
CA LYS A 86 8.20 5.79 -9.39
C LYS A 86 8.73 4.88 -10.49
N ASN A 87 9.50 5.46 -11.40
CA ASN A 87 9.90 4.77 -12.63
C ASN A 87 10.95 3.71 -12.34
N TYR A 88 10.49 2.48 -12.08
CA TYR A 88 11.35 1.31 -12.05
C TYR A 88 11.65 0.91 -13.49
N ARG A 89 12.93 0.65 -13.82
CA ARG A 89 13.27 0.01 -15.09
C ARG A 89 12.67 -1.40 -15.08
N CYS A 90 11.44 -1.51 -15.54
CA CYS A 90 10.68 -2.75 -15.53
C CYS A 90 11.19 -3.67 -16.65
N LYS A 91 11.24 -4.98 -16.38
CA LYS A 91 11.49 -5.97 -17.43
C LYS A 91 10.21 -6.32 -18.20
N ASP A 92 9.03 -6.08 -17.63
CA ASP A 92 7.74 -6.47 -18.22
C ASP A 92 6.65 -5.40 -17.99
N VAL A 93 6.43 -4.54 -19.00
CA VAL A 93 5.44 -3.45 -19.01
C VAL A 93 3.96 -3.89 -18.95
N ASN A 94 3.68 -5.20 -19.02
CA ASN A 94 2.32 -5.74 -19.09
C ASN A 94 1.63 -5.88 -17.71
N ASP A 95 2.42 -6.12 -16.65
CA ASP A 95 2.06 -6.10 -15.22
C ASP A 95 1.22 -4.88 -14.80
N LEU A 96 1.77 -3.72 -15.13
CA LEU A 96 1.31 -2.43 -14.65
C LEU A 96 0.01 -1.99 -15.33
N GLY A 97 -0.10 -2.22 -16.64
CA GLY A 97 -1.29 -1.86 -17.41
C GLY A 97 -2.54 -2.60 -16.93
N LYS A 98 -2.40 -3.86 -16.51
CA LYS A 98 -3.50 -4.64 -15.93
C LYS A 98 -3.90 -4.11 -14.55
N LEU A 99 -2.94 -3.76 -13.71
CA LEU A 99 -3.17 -3.19 -12.38
C LEU A 99 -3.89 -1.84 -12.40
N LEU A 100 -3.42 -0.94 -13.25
CA LEU A 100 -4.02 0.37 -13.41
C LEU A 100 -5.45 0.25 -13.95
N ASN A 101 -5.72 -0.76 -14.79
CA ASN A 101 -7.09 -1.07 -15.20
C ASN A 101 -7.94 -1.60 -14.04
N ASP A 102 -7.38 -2.36 -13.09
CA ASP A 102 -8.11 -2.79 -11.89
C ASP A 102 -8.30 -1.65 -10.86
N ILE A 103 -7.47 -0.60 -10.94
CA ILE A 103 -7.61 0.66 -10.20
C ILE A 103 -8.51 1.66 -10.94
N LYS A 104 -8.87 1.42 -12.22
CA LYS A 104 -9.81 2.30 -12.94
C LYS A 104 -11.13 2.32 -12.19
N VAL A 105 -11.25 3.37 -11.39
CA VAL A 105 -12.49 3.96 -10.92
C VAL A 105 -13.39 4.02 -12.13
N GLU A 106 -14.56 3.40 -12.03
CA GLU A 106 -15.61 3.53 -13.03
C GLU A 106 -15.76 5.03 -13.33
N GLU A 107 -15.53 5.44 -14.59
CA GLU A 107 -15.91 6.77 -15.04
C GLU A 107 -17.44 6.83 -15.04
N GLU A 108 -18.06 7.16 -13.90
CA GLU A 108 -19.39 7.77 -13.95
C GLU A 108 -19.19 9.22 -14.35
N CYS A 109 -19.42 9.49 -15.64
CA CYS A 109 -19.72 10.83 -16.10
C CYS A 109 -21.09 11.24 -15.56
N ASP A 110 -21.13 12.02 -14.48
CA ASP A 110 -22.16 13.06 -14.37
C ASP A 110 -21.61 14.36 -13.80
N ALA A 111 -21.97 15.45 -14.46
CA ALA A 111 -21.43 16.77 -14.25
C ALA A 111 -22.06 17.41 -12.99
N GLY A 112 -21.30 17.51 -11.90
CA GLY A 112 -21.73 18.25 -10.71
C GLY A 112 -20.56 18.84 -9.94
N LYS A 113 -20.42 20.17 -9.96
CA LYS A 113 -19.40 20.94 -9.23
C LYS A 113 -19.58 20.81 -7.71
N GLU A 114 -18.49 20.68 -6.95
CA GLU A 114 -18.32 21.40 -5.68
C GLU A 114 -16.85 21.47 -5.21
N LYS A 115 -16.51 22.58 -4.56
CA LYS A 115 -15.16 22.92 -4.06
C LYS A 115 -14.98 22.39 -2.65
N GLY A 116 -13.83 21.78 -2.35
CA GLY A 116 -13.46 21.43 -0.98
C GLY A 116 -11.96 21.16 -0.84
N SER A 117 -11.31 21.92 0.04
CA SER A 117 -9.97 21.65 0.55
C SER A 117 -10.03 20.40 1.43
N GLY A 118 -9.58 19.25 0.91
CA GLY A 118 -9.75 17.95 1.57
C GLY A 118 -8.42 17.28 1.92
N THR A 119 -8.26 16.98 3.20
CA THR A 119 -7.44 15.86 3.69
C THR A 119 -7.79 14.59 2.94
N PHE A 120 -6.79 13.78 2.61
CA PHE A 120 -6.87 12.59 1.75
C PHE A 120 -7.58 11.38 2.40
N GLU A 121 -8.56 11.63 3.26
CA GLU A 121 -9.42 10.61 3.83
C GLU A 121 -10.67 10.49 2.96
N LYS A 122 -10.87 9.29 2.40
CA LYS A 122 -11.91 8.89 1.41
C LYS A 122 -11.60 9.26 -0.04
N ILE A 123 -10.67 8.54 -0.64
CA ILE A 123 -10.95 8.02 -1.98
C ILE A 123 -11.91 6.84 -1.79
N GLY A 124 -12.99 6.83 -2.58
CA GLY A 124 -14.26 6.15 -2.32
C GLY A 124 -14.25 4.65 -2.03
N ASN A 125 -15.42 4.17 -1.65
CA ASN A 125 -15.75 2.77 -1.33
C ASN A 125 -15.17 1.76 -2.35
N LEU A 126 -13.98 1.22 -2.09
CA LEU A 126 -13.48 -0.03 -2.70
C LEU A 126 -13.88 -1.25 -1.85
N THR A 127 -15.10 -1.26 -1.31
CA THR A 127 -15.58 -2.22 -0.30
C THR A 127 -15.69 -3.67 -0.78
N GLY A 128 -15.23 -3.98 -2.01
CA GLY A 128 -15.07 -5.34 -2.53
C GLY A 128 -13.65 -5.69 -3.02
N HIS A 129 -12.69 -4.76 -3.02
CA HIS A 129 -11.36 -5.01 -3.57
C HIS A 129 -10.33 -5.23 -2.46
N CYS A 130 -9.40 -6.16 -2.69
CA CYS A 130 -8.30 -6.49 -1.79
C CYS A 130 -7.19 -5.42 -1.80
N ILE A 131 -7.57 -4.14 -1.85
CA ILE A 131 -6.68 -2.98 -2.04
C ILE A 131 -6.75 -2.05 -0.83
N PHE A 132 -5.60 -1.51 -0.41
CA PHE A 132 -5.54 -0.34 0.48
C PHE A 132 -4.41 0.61 0.09
N PHE A 133 -4.55 1.87 0.50
CA PHE A 133 -3.57 2.93 0.29
C PHE A 133 -2.86 3.22 1.61
N SER A 134 -1.56 3.53 1.54
CA SER A 134 -0.84 4.12 2.66
C SER A 134 0.05 5.27 2.18
N SER A 135 0.12 6.30 3.02
CA SER A 135 1.17 7.33 2.92
C SER A 135 2.32 6.90 3.81
N VAL A 136 3.56 7.03 3.32
CA VAL A 136 4.73 6.76 4.15
C VAL A 136 4.87 7.86 5.20
N GLU A 137 4.58 7.53 6.46
CA GLU A 137 4.69 8.44 7.60
C GLU A 137 5.95 8.15 8.44
N GLN A 138 6.57 9.20 8.97
CA GLN A 138 7.52 9.08 10.07
C GLN A 138 6.74 9.09 11.39
N LYS A 139 6.52 7.92 11.98
CA LYS A 139 6.15 7.85 13.39
C LYS A 139 7.43 7.85 14.22
N VAL A 140 7.58 8.85 15.10
CA VAL A 140 8.57 8.80 16.18
C VAL A 140 8.12 7.70 17.12
N LEU A 141 8.75 6.53 17.03
CA LEU A 141 8.51 5.43 17.96
C LEU A 141 9.10 5.82 19.31
N ASN A 142 8.27 6.41 20.17
CA ASN A 142 8.52 6.43 21.61
C ASN A 142 8.15 5.04 22.15
N MET A 143 9.03 4.07 21.96
CA MET A 143 9.03 2.88 22.80
C MET A 143 9.46 3.34 24.19
N LYS A 144 8.54 3.34 25.14
CA LYS A 144 8.84 3.55 26.56
C LYS A 144 9.44 2.24 27.08
N ASP A 145 10.58 2.37 27.74
CA ASP A 145 11.23 1.32 28.56
C ASP A 145 10.30 0.77 29.65
#